data_AF-A0A939HRK5-F1
#
_entry.id   AF-A0A939HRK5-F1
#
_cell.length_a   1.000
_cell.length_b   1.000
_cell.length_c   1.000
_cell.angle_alpha   90.00
_cell.angle_beta   90.00
_cell.angle_gamma   90.00
#
_symmetry.space_group_name_H-M   'P 1'
#
loop_
_entity.id
_entity.type
_entity.pdbx_description
1 polymer ?
#
loop_
_entity_poly.entity_id
_entity_poly.type
_entity_poly.pdbx_seq_one_letter_code
_entity_poly.pdbx_strand_id
1 'polypeptide(L)'
;LGRQSGRFKEAEDAYRESINLGKKLRNDNHMAQVLRSYGLAIEQHSPDEALLLLQQSLGINRRHRKWEFVRRLEKDIRNVEARTTSRLPPPPRQS
;
A
#
# COMPACT_ATOMS: atom_id res chain seq x y z
N LEU A 1 -23.80 5.40 -11.97
CA LEU A 1 -22.48 5.58 -11.30
C LEU A 1 -22.37 4.93 -9.90
N GLY A 2 -23.27 4.03 -9.46
CA GLY A 2 -23.30 3.60 -8.04
C GLY A 2 -22.62 2.28 -7.65
N ARG A 3 -22.47 1.30 -8.56
CA ARG A 3 -22.04 -0.07 -8.18
C ARG A 3 -20.54 -0.24 -7.96
N GLN A 4 -19.72 0.50 -8.70
CA GLN A 4 -18.25 0.41 -8.57
C GLN A 4 -17.76 1.06 -7.28
N SER A 5 -18.35 2.20 -6.89
CA SER A 5 -18.05 2.88 -5.62
C SER A 5 -18.45 2.03 -4.40
N GLY A 6 -19.55 1.29 -4.48
CA GLY A 6 -19.97 0.37 -3.41
C GLY A 6 -18.99 -0.79 -3.21
N ARG A 7 -18.62 -1.48 -4.30
CA ARG A 7 -17.66 -2.61 -4.23
C ARG A 7 -16.27 -2.20 -3.79
N PHE A 8 -15.83 -0.99 -4.14
CA PHE A 8 -14.55 -0.45 -3.68
C PHE A 8 -14.55 -0.23 -2.16
N LYS A 9 -15.63 0.36 -1.63
CA LYS A 9 -15.79 0.59 -0.19
C LYS A 9 -15.85 -0.72 0.59
N GLU A 10 -16.62 -1.70 0.11
CA GLU A 10 -16.67 -3.04 0.74
C GLU A 10 -15.29 -3.71 0.77
N ALA A 11 -14.50 -3.58 -0.29
CA ALA A 11 -13.14 -4.12 -0.33
C ALA A 11 -12.22 -3.41 0.67
N GLU A 12 -12.30 -2.08 0.76
CA GLU A 12 -11.55 -1.28 1.72
C GLU A 12 -11.90 -1.65 3.17
N ASP A 13 -13.19 -1.75 3.49
CA ASP A 13 -13.67 -2.17 4.82
C ASP A 13 -13.12 -3.57 5.17
N ALA A 14 -13.18 -4.52 4.24
CA ALA A 14 -12.62 -5.86 4.44
C ALA A 14 -11.10 -5.87 4.67
N TYR A 15 -10.34 -5.03 3.96
CA TYR A 15 -8.91 -4.89 4.20
C TYR A 15 -8.62 -4.32 5.59
N ARG A 16 -9.35 -3.27 6.00
CA ARG A 16 -9.20 -2.64 7.33
C ARG A 16 -9.56 -3.61 8.46
N GLU A 17 -10.62 -4.39 8.30
CA GLU A 17 -10.99 -5.45 9.25
C GLU A 17 -9.92 -6.53 9.34
N SER A 18 -9.39 -6.99 8.20
CA SER A 18 -8.33 -8.01 8.15
C SER A 18 -7.04 -7.54 8.81
N ILE A 19 -6.67 -6.26 8.66
CA ILE A 19 -5.55 -5.63 9.39
C ILE A 19 -5.82 -5.63 10.89
N ASN A 20 -7.03 -5.25 11.31
CA ASN A 20 -7.42 -5.22 12.72
C ASN A 20 -7.40 -6.62 13.35
N LEU A 21 -7.84 -7.65 12.62
CA LEU A 21 -7.73 -9.05 13.04
C LEU A 21 -6.26 -9.46 13.18
N GLY A 22 -5.41 -9.13 12.20
CA GLY A 22 -3.97 -9.37 12.27
C GLY A 22 -3.33 -8.76 13.52
N LYS A 23 -3.70 -7.52 13.87
CA LYS A 23 -3.24 -6.85 15.10
C LYS A 23 -3.72 -7.58 16.36
N LYS A 24 -5.00 -7.91 16.46
CA LYS A 24 -5.58 -8.63 17.62
C LYS A 24 -4.92 -10.00 17.83
N LEU A 25 -4.62 -10.70 16.75
CA LEU A 25 -3.97 -12.01 16.75
C LEU A 25 -2.44 -11.93 16.85
N ARG A 26 -1.86 -10.71 16.86
CA ARG A 26 -0.40 -10.47 16.81
C ARG A 26 0.27 -11.22 15.65
N ASN A 27 -0.42 -11.35 14.53
CA ASN A 27 0.06 -12.05 13.34
C ASN A 27 0.68 -11.04 12.36
N ASP A 28 1.95 -10.75 12.59
CA ASP A 28 2.73 -9.82 11.76
C ASP A 28 2.84 -10.27 10.29
N ASN A 29 2.92 -11.58 10.05
CA ASN A 29 3.00 -12.13 8.69
C ASN A 29 1.73 -11.89 7.90
N HIS A 30 0.58 -12.09 8.53
CA HIS A 30 -0.72 -11.78 7.95
C HIS A 30 -0.85 -10.27 7.71
N MET A 31 -0.54 -9.46 8.73
CA MET A 31 -0.64 -8.00 8.64
C MET A 31 0.23 -7.45 7.50
N ALA A 32 1.47 -7.90 7.36
CA ALA A 32 2.35 -7.47 6.29
C ALA A 32 1.80 -7.79 4.89
N GLN A 33 1.22 -8.98 4.71
CA GLN A 33 0.63 -9.38 3.43
C GLN A 33 -0.61 -8.54 3.09
N VAL A 34 -1.51 -8.36 4.05
CA VAL A 34 -2.75 -7.59 3.86
C VAL A 34 -2.44 -6.13 3.57
N LEU A 35 -1.52 -5.52 4.32
CA LEU A 35 -1.06 -4.14 4.09
C LEU A 35 -0.53 -3.95 2.67
N ARG A 36 0.29 -4.88 2.18
CA ARG A 36 0.81 -4.82 0.80
C ARG A 36 -0.31 -4.92 -0.23
N SER A 37 -1.20 -5.90 -0.07
CA SER A 37 -2.31 -6.12 -0.99
C SER A 37 -3.25 -4.92 -1.04
N TYR A 38 -3.57 -4.35 0.11
CA TYR A 38 -4.43 -3.17 0.19
C TYR A 38 -3.77 -1.94 -0.44
N GLY A 39 -2.49 -1.67 -0.15
CA GLY A 39 -1.75 -0.57 -0.76
C GLY A 39 -1.75 -0.64 -2.29
N LEU A 40 -1.47 -1.82 -2.86
CA LEU A 40 -1.51 -2.01 -4.32
C LEU A 40 -2.92 -1.89 -4.92
N ALA A 41 -3.96 -2.23 -4.15
CA ALA A 41 -5.34 -2.11 -4.62
C ALA A 41 -5.79 -0.65 -4.72
N ILE A 42 -5.26 0.25 -3.88
CA ILE A 42 -5.67 1.65 -3.83
C ILE A 42 -4.69 2.62 -4.47
N GLU A 43 -3.51 2.18 -4.93
CA GLU A 43 -2.44 3.05 -5.45
C GLU A 43 -2.90 4.02 -6.56
N GLN A 44 -3.90 3.63 -7.35
CA GLN A 44 -4.41 4.43 -8.46
C GLN A 44 -5.33 5.56 -7.98
N HIS A 45 -6.05 5.32 -6.88
CA HIS A 45 -7.06 6.21 -6.29
C HIS A 45 -6.47 7.09 -5.18
N SER A 46 -5.58 6.52 -4.37
CA SER A 46 -4.97 7.15 -3.19
C SER A 46 -3.48 6.76 -3.11
N PRO A 47 -2.61 7.34 -3.94
CA PRO A 47 -1.19 6.97 -3.98
C PRO A 47 -0.48 7.23 -2.64
N ASP A 48 -0.81 8.32 -1.94
CA ASP A 48 -0.20 8.64 -0.65
C ASP A 48 -0.55 7.59 0.42
N GLU A 49 -1.82 7.17 0.48
CA GLU A 49 -2.25 6.12 1.41
C GLU A 49 -1.64 4.76 1.04
N ALA A 50 -1.57 4.44 -0.26
CA ALA A 50 -0.89 3.24 -0.73
C ALA A 50 0.59 3.19 -0.28
N LEU A 51 1.32 4.30 -0.40
CA LEU A 51 2.71 4.39 0.04
C LEU A 51 2.82 4.15 1.56
N LEU A 52 1.95 4.75 2.37
CA LEU A 52 1.93 4.51 3.81
C LEU A 52 1.69 3.04 4.15
N LEU A 53 0.75 2.37 3.48
CA LEU A 53 0.45 0.95 3.69
C LEU A 53 1.63 0.06 3.30
N LEU A 54 2.26 0.33 2.15
CA LEU A 54 3.44 -0.39 1.68
C LEU A 54 4.64 -0.20 2.63
N GLN A 55 4.86 1.01 3.15
CA GLN A 55 5.89 1.30 4.13
C GLN A 55 5.66 0.58 5.47
N GLN A 56 4.40 0.47 5.92
CA GLN A 56 4.07 -0.33 7.11
C GLN A 56 4.38 -1.82 6.89
N SER A 57 4.01 -2.37 5.74
CA SER A 57 4.36 -3.76 5.36
C SER A 57 5.88 -3.97 5.31
N LEU A 58 6.61 -3.01 4.76
CA LEU A 58 8.07 -3.01 4.70
C LEU A 58 8.68 -3.03 6.10
N GLY A 59 8.19 -2.17 7.01
CA GLY A 59 8.64 -2.11 8.39
C GLY A 59 8.50 -3.44 9.12
N ILE A 60 7.35 -4.12 8.95
CA ILE A 60 7.13 -5.44 9.54
C ILE A 60 8.13 -6.47 8.97
N ASN A 61 8.26 -6.56 7.65
CA ASN A 61 9.17 -7.52 7.03
C ASN A 61 10.64 -7.27 7.40
N ARG A 62 11.07 -6.01 7.57
CA ARG A 62 12.41 -5.66 8.06
C ARG A 62 12.63 -6.14 9.49
N ARG A 63 11.66 -5.93 10.39
CA ARG A 63 11.74 -6.43 11.79
C ARG A 63 11.89 -7.96 11.85
N HIS A 64 11.23 -8.67 10.93
CA HIS A 64 11.30 -10.14 10.82
C HIS A 64 12.41 -10.64 9.90
N ARG A 65 13.31 -9.77 9.43
CA ARG A 65 14.45 -10.11 8.55
C ARG A 65 14.07 -10.87 7.26
N LYS A 66 12.89 -10.56 6.72
CA LYS A 66 12.32 -11.17 5.49
C LYS A 66 12.78 -10.45 4.24
N TRP A 67 14.08 -10.55 3.92
CA TRP A 67 14.74 -9.69 2.94
C TRP A 67 14.23 -9.84 1.50
N GLU A 68 13.74 -11.03 1.13
CA GLU A 68 13.07 -11.27 -0.15
C GLU A 68 11.79 -10.43 -0.30
N PHE A 69 11.00 -10.29 0.76
CA PHE A 69 9.80 -9.45 0.78
C PHE A 69 10.16 -7.97 0.86
N VAL A 70 11.21 -7.61 1.62
CA VAL A 70 11.74 -6.24 1.70
C VAL A 70 12.11 -5.73 0.31
N ARG A 71 12.93 -6.47 -0.45
CA ARG A 71 13.33 -6.08 -1.81
C ARG A 71 12.14 -5.93 -2.76
N ARG A 72 11.13 -6.79 -2.63
CA ARG A 72 9.90 -6.70 -3.42
C ARG A 72 9.11 -5.43 -3.07
N LEU A 73 8.93 -5.14 -1.79
CA LEU A 73 8.22 -3.96 -1.31
C LEU A 73 8.93 -2.65 -1.69
N GLU A 74 10.26 -2.61 -1.64
CA GLU A 74 11.04 -1.47 -2.12
C GLU A 74 10.81 -1.20 -3.62
N LYS A 75 10.68 -2.27 -4.43
CA LYS A 75 10.34 -2.14 -5.85
C LYS A 75 8.91 -1.62 -6.02
N ASP A 76 7.95 -2.15 -5.26
CA ASP A 76 6.55 -1.72 -5.31
C ASP A 76 6.44 -0.22 -4.96
N ILE A 77 7.08 0.22 -3.87
CA ILE A 77 7.11 1.63 -3.43
C ILE A 77 7.69 2.54 -4.52
N ARG A 78 8.87 2.20 -5.07
CA ARG A 78 9.47 2.99 -6.16
C ARG A 78 8.56 3.11 -7.38
N ASN A 79 7.82 2.05 -7.72
CA ASN A 79 6.88 2.09 -8.84
C ASN A 79 5.71 3.03 -8.57
N VAL A 80 5.16 3.02 -7.35
CA VAL A 80 4.07 3.92 -6.95
C VAL A 80 4.56 5.37 -6.92
N GLU A 81 5.75 5.63 -6.37
CA GLU A 81 6.38 6.95 -6.37
C GLU A 81 6.61 7.47 -7.79
N ALA A 82 7.19 6.66 -8.68
CA ALA A 82 7.43 7.04 -10.07
C ALA A 82 6.13 7.40 -10.81
N ARG A 83 5.06 6.64 -10.60
CA ARG A 83 3.73 6.92 -11.17
C ARG A 83 3.14 8.21 -10.62
N THR A 84 3.33 8.47 -9.33
CA THR A 84 2.84 9.67 -8.65
C THR A 84 3.58 10.91 -9.14
N THR A 85 4.90 10.86 -9.22
CA THR A 85 5.74 11.93 -9.79
C THR A 85 5.43 12.19 -11.26
N SER A 86 5.21 11.13 -12.05
CA SER A 86 4.84 11.27 -13.47
C SER A 86 3.45 11.87 -13.69
N ARG A 87 2.57 11.88 -12.67
CA ARG A 87 1.25 12.53 -12.74
C ARG A 87 1.30 14.02 -12.42
N LEU A 88 2.37 14.49 -11.79
CA LEU A 88 2.57 15.92 -11.53
C LEU A 88 3.05 16.59 -12.82
N PRO A 89 2.56 17.82 -13.15
CA PRO A 89 3.13 18.58 -14.24
C PRO A 89 4.63 18.77 -14.00
N PRO A 90 5.47 18.73 -15.05
CA PRO A 90 6.91 18.96 -14.89
C PRO A 90 7.13 20.32 -14.20
N PRO A 91 8.15 20.43 -13.32
CA PRO A 91 8.43 21.70 -12.66
C PRO A 91 8.61 22.80 -13.71
N PRO A 92 8.13 24.03 -13.46
CA PRO A 92 8.29 25.12 -14.42
C PRO A 92 9.78 25.26 -14.75
N ARG A 93 10.12 25.31 -16.05
CA ARG A 93 11.49 25.58 -16.48
C ARG A 93 11.88 26.94 -15.89
N GLN A 94 12.81 26.94 -14.96
CA GLN A 94 13.44 28.18 -14.53
C GLN A 94 14.14 28.77 -15.76
N SER A 95 13.78 30.01 -16.08
CA SER A 95 14.23 30.75 -17.27
C SER A 95 15.59 31.38 -17.02
#